data_AF-A0A3C0UBF2-F1
#
_entry.id   AF-A0A3C0UBF2-F1
#
_cell.length_a   1.000
_cell.length_b   1.000
_cell.length_c   1.000
_cell.angle_alpha   90.00
_cell.angle_beta   90.00
_cell.angle_gamma   90.00
#
_symmetry.space_group_name_H-M   'P 1'
#
loop_
_entity.id
_entity.type
_entity.pdbx_description
1 polymer ?
#
loop_
_entity_poly.entity_id
_entity_poly.type
_entity_poly.pdbx_seq_one_letter_code
_entity_poly.pdbx_strand_id
1 'polypeptide(L)'
;MAHPAATLSITDTILLNELLELGIAGVEAFTTWHTKEQEDYYFQFCQEKGILATSGSDFHGKSKPHIRIGQARYNSYDIVQRLKELRSRQ
;
A
#
# COMPACT_ATOMS: atom_id res chain seq x y z
N MET A 1 -3.68 1.29 4.90
CA MET A 1 -4.69 1.66 3.89
C MET A 1 -4.40 0.87 2.61
N ALA A 2 -5.40 0.20 2.04
CA ALA A 2 -5.23 -0.59 0.81
C ALA A 2 -5.49 0.28 -0.44
N HIS A 3 -4.74 0.00 -1.52
CA HIS A 3 -4.83 0.59 -2.86
C HIS A 3 -5.38 2.04 -2.89
N PRO A 4 -4.71 3.00 -2.23
CA PRO A 4 -5.22 4.35 -2.03
C PRO A 4 -5.57 5.08 -3.32
N ALA A 5 -4.87 4.82 -4.44
CA ALA A 5 -5.14 5.49 -5.70
C ALA A 5 -6.49 5.09 -6.34
N ALA A 6 -7.15 4.04 -5.83
CA ALA A 6 -8.49 3.67 -6.26
C ALA A 6 -9.55 4.71 -5.83
N THR A 7 -9.25 5.51 -4.81
CA THR A 7 -10.18 6.51 -4.24
C THR A 7 -9.56 7.88 -4.03
N LEU A 8 -8.23 7.98 -3.93
CA LEU A 8 -7.50 9.23 -3.68
C LEU A 8 -6.65 9.63 -4.88
N SER A 9 -6.57 10.92 -5.14
CA SER A 9 -5.54 11.49 -6.00
C SER A 9 -4.20 11.55 -5.25
N ILE A 10 -3.09 11.53 -5.99
CA ILE A 10 -1.74 11.80 -5.42
C ILE A 10 -1.61 13.23 -4.86
N THR A 11 -2.57 14.11 -5.17
CA THR A 11 -2.64 15.45 -4.58
C THR A 11 -3.31 15.47 -3.21
N ASP A 12 -3.99 14.39 -2.79
CA ASP A 12 -4.76 14.33 -1.55
C ASP A 12 -3.88 13.99 -0.34
N THR A 13 -2.66 14.53 -0.31
CA THR A 13 -1.67 14.34 0.75
C THR A 13 -2.21 14.79 2.12
N ILE A 14 -3.11 15.78 2.15
CA ILE A 14 -3.74 16.26 3.39
C ILE A 14 -4.47 15.11 4.08
N LEU A 15 -5.34 14.39 3.36
CA LEU A 15 -6.09 13.27 3.90
C LEU A 15 -5.17 12.12 4.33
N LEU A 16 -4.09 11.85 3.59
CA LEU A 16 -3.10 10.85 4.01
C LEU A 16 -2.42 11.22 5.33
N ASN A 17 -2.13 12.51 5.56
CA ASN A 17 -1.59 12.95 6.83
C ASN A 17 -2.64 12.87 7.96
N GLU A 18 -3.90 13.21 7.70
CA GLU A 18 -4.98 13.03 8.68
C GLU A 18 -5.12 11.55 9.09
N LEU A 19 -5.08 10.63 8.13
CA LEU A 19 -5.09 9.19 8.42
C LEU A 19 -3.86 8.76 9.23
N LEU A 20 -2.69 9.36 8.98
CA LEU A 20 -1.49 9.12 9.77
C LEU A 20 -1.65 9.58 11.21
N GLU A 21 -2.26 10.75 11.44
CA GLU A 21 -2.61 11.25 12.78
C GLU A 21 -3.63 10.32 13.49
N LEU A 22 -4.52 9.67 12.73
CA LEU A 22 -5.42 8.64 13.23
C LEU A 22 -4.74 7.27 13.46
N GLY A 23 -3.45 7.14 13.14
CA GLY A 23 -2.64 5.98 13.51
C GLY A 23 -2.50 4.89 12.45
N ILE A 24 -2.70 5.19 11.15
CA ILE A 24 -2.33 4.20 10.12
C ILE A 24 -0.83 3.89 10.20
N ALA A 25 -0.48 2.61 10.22
CA ALA A 25 0.91 2.16 10.29
C ALA A 25 1.51 1.78 8.93
N GLY A 26 0.75 1.91 7.85
CA GLY A 26 1.20 1.57 6.51
C GLY A 26 0.17 1.80 5.40
N VAL A 27 0.67 1.84 4.17
CA VAL A 27 -0.07 2.08 2.93
C VAL A 27 0.37 1.06 1.88
N GLU A 28 -0.59 0.54 1.11
CA GLU A 28 -0.29 -0.31 -0.04
C GLU A 28 0.23 0.55 -1.20
N ALA A 29 1.55 0.72 -1.26
CA ALA A 29 2.20 1.50 -2.30
C ALA A 29 2.21 0.77 -3.64
N PHE A 30 2.35 -0.57 -3.62
CA PHE A 30 2.52 -1.40 -4.81
C PHE A 30 1.29 -2.29 -5.04
N THR A 31 0.55 -2.03 -6.11
CA THR A 31 -0.65 -2.79 -6.45
C THR A 31 -0.96 -2.70 -7.94
N THR A 32 -1.78 -3.60 -8.46
CA THR A 32 -2.23 -3.57 -9.87
C THR A 32 -3.07 -2.34 -10.20
N TRP A 33 -3.59 -1.64 -9.19
CA TRP A 33 -4.40 -0.45 -9.35
C TRP A 33 -3.58 0.83 -9.53
N HIS A 34 -2.26 0.79 -9.29
CA HIS A 34 -1.41 1.98 -9.31
C HIS A 34 -0.62 2.09 -10.63
N THR A 35 -0.53 3.31 -11.14
CA THR A 35 0.50 3.68 -12.13
C THR A 35 1.87 3.74 -11.45
N LYS A 36 2.95 3.77 -12.25
CA LYS A 36 4.31 3.91 -11.70
C LYS A 36 4.48 5.18 -10.87
N GLU A 37 3.88 6.29 -11.32
CA GLU A 37 3.89 7.57 -10.62
C GLU A 37 3.19 7.47 -9.25
N GLN A 38 2.03 6.83 -9.19
CA GLN A 38 1.30 6.61 -7.94
C GLN A 38 2.10 5.73 -6.98
N GLU A 39 2.69 4.63 -7.47
CA GLU A 39 3.56 3.80 -6.63
C GLU A 39 4.72 4.59 -6.04
N ASP A 40 5.40 5.39 -6.86
CA ASP A 40 6.53 6.21 -6.41
C ASP A 40 6.09 7.22 -5.36
N TYR A 41 4.95 7.89 -5.59
CA TYR A 41 4.38 8.83 -4.64
C TYR A 41 4.08 8.16 -3.28
N TYR A 42 3.33 7.06 -3.25
CA TYR A 42 2.97 6.40 -1.99
C TYR A 42 4.18 5.74 -1.31
N PHE A 43 5.14 5.25 -2.09
CA PHE A 43 6.38 4.72 -1.55
C PHE A 43 7.22 5.82 -0.88
N GLN A 44 7.40 6.97 -1.54
CA GLN A 44 8.09 8.12 -0.95
C GLN A 44 7.37 8.62 0.31
N PHE A 45 6.04 8.74 0.28
CA PHE A 45 5.25 9.08 1.46
C PHE A 45 5.53 8.14 2.64
N CYS A 46 5.55 6.82 2.40
CA CYS A 46 5.85 5.84 3.44
C CYS A 46 7.26 6.03 4.01
N GLN A 47 8.25 6.27 3.14
CA GLN A 47 9.64 6.48 3.54
C GLN A 47 9.82 7.76 4.36
N GLU A 48 9.19 8.86 3.95
CA GLU A 48 9.25 10.15 4.65
C GLU A 48 8.58 10.10 6.04
N LYS A 49 7.47 9.37 6.15
CA LYS A 49 6.69 9.27 7.40
C LYS A 49 7.12 8.11 8.29
N GLY A 50 8.03 7.26 7.83
CA GLY A 50 8.50 6.09 8.58
C GLY A 50 7.41 5.03 8.81
N ILE A 51 6.43 4.93 7.90
CA ILE A 51 5.38 3.89 7.93
C ILE A 51 5.64 2.80 6.90
N LEU A 52 4.95 1.67 7.03
CA LEU A 52 5.20 0.52 6.16
C LEU A 52 4.56 0.69 4.77
N ALA A 53 5.38 0.64 3.72
CA ALA A 53 4.89 0.39 2.36
C ALA A 53 4.57 -1.11 2.18
N THR A 54 3.34 -1.44 1.79
CA THR A 54 2.91 -2.81 1.51
C THR A 54 2.68 -3.05 0.02
N SER A 55 2.50 -4.31 -0.35
CA SER A 55 2.29 -4.76 -1.72
C SER A 55 1.22 -5.84 -1.80
N GLY A 56 0.35 -5.77 -2.81
CA GLY A 56 -0.73 -6.73 -3.00
C GLY A 56 -1.31 -6.69 -4.41
N SER A 57 -1.55 -7.86 -4.99
CA SER A 57 -2.13 -7.97 -6.33
C SER A 57 -3.65 -7.84 -6.34
N ASP A 58 -4.31 -7.95 -5.18
CA ASP A 58 -5.77 -7.93 -5.08
C ASP A 58 -6.47 -8.99 -5.99
N PHE A 59 -5.86 -10.17 -6.08
CA PHE A 59 -6.32 -11.28 -6.92
C PHE A 59 -7.64 -11.89 -6.42
N HIS A 60 -8.62 -12.00 -7.32
CA HIS A 60 -9.95 -12.53 -7.04
C HIS A 60 -10.39 -13.63 -8.04
N GLY A 61 -9.43 -14.30 -8.68
CA GLY A 61 -9.72 -15.39 -9.62
C GLY A 61 -10.63 -14.97 -10.76
N LYS A 62 -11.75 -15.69 -10.94
CA LYS A 62 -12.70 -15.46 -12.02
C LYS A 62 -13.28 -14.04 -12.04
N SER A 63 -13.36 -13.37 -10.88
CA SER A 63 -13.90 -12.00 -10.80
C SER A 63 -12.92 -10.95 -11.33
N LYS A 64 -11.61 -11.27 -11.37
CA LYS A 64 -10.55 -10.39 -11.91
C LYS A 64 -9.58 -11.23 -12.76
N PRO A 65 -10.01 -11.74 -13.93
CA PRO A 65 -9.25 -12.74 -14.69
C PRO A 65 -7.94 -12.20 -15.27
N HIS A 66 -7.77 -10.88 -15.34
CA HIS A 66 -6.57 -10.20 -15.84
C HIS A 66 -5.49 -9.99 -14.75
N ILE A 67 -5.83 -10.25 -13.49
CA ILE A 67 -4.88 -10.21 -12.37
C ILE A 67 -4.41 -11.62 -12.09
N ARG A 68 -3.10 -11.82 -11.97
CA ARG A 68 -2.50 -13.07 -11.51
C ARG A 68 -2.16 -12.98 -10.03
N ILE A 69 -2.17 -14.11 -9.34
CA ILE A 69 -1.67 -14.19 -7.97
C ILE A 69 -0.23 -13.66 -7.91
N GLY A 70 0.03 -12.73 -6.98
CA GLY A 70 1.35 -12.12 -6.83
C GLY A 70 1.73 -11.11 -7.91
N GLN A 71 0.81 -10.68 -8.76
CA GLN A 71 1.05 -9.60 -9.75
C GLN A 71 1.13 -8.22 -9.07
N ALA A 72 2.15 -7.99 -8.25
CA ALA A 72 2.48 -6.70 -7.68
C ALA A 72 3.99 -6.61 -7.48
N ARG A 73 4.57 -5.42 -7.62
CA ARG A 73 6.01 -5.23 -7.39
C ARG A 73 6.34 -5.27 -5.91
N TYR A 74 7.59 -5.62 -5.59
CA TYR A 74 8.12 -5.60 -4.22
C TYR A 74 7.29 -6.39 -3.19
N ASN A 75 6.74 -7.55 -3.58
CA ASN A 75 5.87 -8.38 -2.75
C ASN A 75 6.63 -9.44 -1.93
N SER A 76 7.81 -9.11 -1.37
CA SER A 76 8.58 -10.06 -0.57
C SER A 76 7.88 -10.42 0.74
N TYR A 77 8.22 -11.59 1.30
CA TYR A 77 7.66 -12.04 2.57
C TYR A 77 8.05 -11.16 3.77
N ASP A 78 9.10 -10.33 3.64
CA ASP A 78 9.51 -9.36 4.66
C ASP A 78 8.37 -8.39 5.02
N ILE A 79 7.50 -8.05 4.06
CA ILE A 79 6.31 -7.21 4.32
C ILE A 79 5.40 -7.89 5.35
N VAL A 80 5.19 -9.20 5.22
CA VAL A 80 4.38 -9.98 6.16
C VAL A 80 5.03 -10.02 7.53
N GLN A 81 6.36 -10.13 7.60
CA GLN A 81 7.08 -10.10 8.87
C GLN A 81 6.93 -8.74 9.55
N ARG A 82 7.14 -7.64 8.83
CA ARG A 82 6.95 -6.27 9.35
C ARG A 82 5.51 -6.01 9.80
N LEU A 83 4.51 -6.50 9.07
CA LEU A 83 3.10 -6.42 9.49
C LEU A 83 2.86 -7.17 10.82
N LYS A 84 3.45 -8.35 10.99
CA LYS A 84 3.36 -9.11 12.25
C LYS A 84 4.03 -8.39 13.40
N GLU A 85 5.19 -7.77 13.17
CA GLU A 85 5.89 -6.95 14.16
C GLU A 85 5.06 -5.73 14.58
N LEU A 86 4.49 -4.99 13.63
CA LEU A 86 3.60 -3.85 13.92
C LEU A 86 2.40 -4.27 14.78
N ARG A 87 1.76 -5.40 14.45
CA ARG A 87 0.64 -5.94 15.25
C ARG A 87 1.05 -6.27 16.68
N SER A 88 2.28 -6.72 16.92
CA SER A 88 2.74 -7.06 18.27
C SER A 88 3.07 -5.85 19.15
N ARG A 89 3.12 -4.64 18.57
CA ARG A 89 3.45 -3.39 19.27
C ARG A 89 2.20 -2.58 19.68
N GLN A 90 1.00 -3.01 19.26
CA GLN A 90 -0.29 -2.42 19.61
C GLN A 90 -0.97 -3.26 20.69
#